data_AF-A0A963F5K8-F1
#
_entry.id   AF-A0A963F5K8-F1
#
_cell.length_a   1.000
_cell.length_b   1.000
_cell.length_c   1.000
_cell.angle_alpha   90.00
_cell.angle_beta   90.00
_cell.angle_gamma   90.00
#
_symmetry.space_group_name_H-M   'P 1'
#
loop_
_entity.id
_entity.type
_entity.pdbx_description
1 polymer ?
#
loop_
_entity_poly.entity_id
_entity_poly.type
_entity_poly.pdbx_seq_one_letter_code
_entity_poly.pdbx_strand_id
1 'polypeptide(L)'
;VKTGAMEKHMHQFTGPAVVFESQEDACAGILNGKVKKGDVVVIRYEGPRGGPGMQEMLAPTANIMGMGLGYHVALITDGRFSGGTRGACIGHVSPEAAVGGAIALVQPGDLISIDIPNNKLEILIDDAELAHRKAAWQAPKPRATKGWLARYAAMVTSANTGAILDVNQLRSPTPAVVRQPEKSNGNNG
;
A
#
# COMPACT_ATOMS: atom_id res chain seq x y z
N VAL A 1 4.44 12.91 3.96
CA VAL A 1 4.59 12.56 5.40
C VAL A 1 4.29 13.79 6.26
N LYS A 2 3.59 13.64 7.38
CA LYS A 2 3.33 14.75 8.32
C LYS A 2 4.33 14.67 9.47
N THR A 3 5.34 15.53 9.46
CA THR A 3 6.44 15.51 10.43
C THR A 3 6.12 16.21 11.75
N GLY A 4 5.19 17.16 11.76
CA GLY A 4 4.85 17.92 12.97
C GLY A 4 4.22 17.13 14.13
N ALA A 5 3.83 15.87 13.89
CA ALA A 5 3.30 14.97 14.92
C ALA A 5 4.20 13.73 15.13
N MET A 6 5.46 13.81 14.71
CA MET A 6 6.44 12.74 14.72
C MET A 6 7.56 13.06 15.72
N GLU A 7 7.90 12.08 16.56
CA GLU A 7 9.01 12.23 17.50
C GLU A 7 10.35 12.29 16.76
N LYS A 8 11.30 13.07 17.28
CA LYS A 8 12.60 13.29 16.62
C LYS A 8 13.36 12.00 16.35
N HIS A 9 13.31 11.04 17.27
CA HIS A 9 14.01 9.75 17.10
C HIS A 9 13.38 8.88 16.01
N MET A 10 12.15 9.17 15.58
CA MET A 10 11.51 8.46 14.48
C MET A 10 11.91 9.04 13.12
N HIS A 11 12.50 10.24 13.05
CA HIS A 11 12.88 10.90 11.79
C HIS A 11 13.83 10.06 10.94
N GLN A 12 14.62 9.21 11.60
CA GLN A 12 15.38 8.15 10.97
C GLN A 12 15.00 6.85 11.65
N PHE A 13 14.29 5.99 10.94
CA PHE A 13 13.74 4.75 11.47
C PHE A 13 13.97 3.62 10.49
N THR A 14 14.43 2.48 10.99
CA THR A 14 14.58 1.25 10.19
C THR A 14 14.00 0.09 10.95
N GLY A 15 13.20 -0.72 10.27
CA GLY A 15 12.52 -1.84 10.90
C GLY A 15 12.03 -2.88 9.91
N PRO A 16 11.74 -4.10 10.38
CA PRO A 16 11.19 -5.16 9.55
C PRO A 16 9.74 -4.86 9.15
N ALA A 17 9.39 -5.19 7.91
CA ALA A 17 8.07 -4.96 7.35
C ALA A 17 7.03 -5.95 7.90
N VAL A 18 5.91 -5.44 8.40
CA VAL A 18 4.68 -6.22 8.64
C VAL A 18 3.65 -5.79 7.59
N VAL A 19 3.38 -6.68 6.64
CA VAL A 19 2.57 -6.38 5.46
C VAL A 19 1.10 -6.77 5.66
N PHE A 20 0.21 -5.88 5.22
CA PHE A 20 -1.24 -6.06 5.17
C PHE A 20 -1.79 -5.60 3.81
N GLU A 21 -2.78 -6.34 3.30
CA GLU A 21 -3.36 -6.14 1.96
C GLU A 21 -4.65 -5.32 1.98
N SER A 22 -5.10 -4.92 3.17
CA SER A 22 -6.25 -4.06 3.39
C SER A 22 -6.17 -3.31 4.72
N GLN A 23 -6.95 -2.24 4.86
CA GLN A 23 -7.14 -1.55 6.14
C GLN A 23 -7.68 -2.51 7.21
N GLU A 24 -8.64 -3.37 6.84
CA GLU A 24 -9.29 -4.34 7.73
C GLU A 24 -8.27 -5.35 8.28
N ASP A 25 -7.43 -5.90 7.41
CA ASP A 25 -6.36 -6.83 7.80
C ASP A 25 -5.35 -6.16 8.73
N ALA A 26 -4.99 -4.91 8.44
CA ALA A 26 -4.09 -4.13 9.30
C ALA A 26 -4.71 -3.93 10.69
N CYS A 27 -5.97 -3.50 10.76
CA CYS A 27 -6.68 -3.34 12.03
C CYS A 27 -6.71 -4.63 12.84
N ALA A 28 -7.08 -5.76 12.23
CA ALA A 28 -7.12 -7.05 12.89
C ALA A 28 -5.72 -7.51 13.34
N GLY A 29 -4.70 -7.35 12.50
CA GLY A 29 -3.34 -7.72 12.81
C GLY A 29 -2.73 -6.91 13.96
N ILE A 30 -2.98 -5.61 13.99
CA ILE A 30 -2.51 -4.73 15.08
C ILE A 30 -3.16 -5.14 16.40
N LEU A 31 -4.48 -5.30 16.43
CA LEU A 31 -5.22 -5.64 17.65
C LEU A 31 -4.88 -7.04 18.18
N ASN A 32 -4.54 -7.98 17.29
CA ASN A 32 -4.10 -9.32 17.65
C ASN A 32 -2.59 -9.40 18.00
N GLY A 33 -1.89 -8.27 18.10
CA GLY A 33 -0.48 -8.22 18.52
C GLY A 33 0.52 -8.72 17.48
N LYS A 34 0.15 -8.77 16.19
CA LYS A 34 1.08 -9.12 15.10
C LYS A 34 2.17 -8.05 14.93
N VAL A 35 1.85 -6.80 15.24
CA VAL A 35 2.77 -5.66 15.17
C VAL A 35 3.46 -5.45 16.51
N LYS A 36 4.76 -5.24 16.47
CA LYS A 36 5.66 -5.10 17.62
C LYS A 36 6.44 -3.78 17.53
N LYS A 37 7.03 -3.39 18.66
CA LYS A 37 7.95 -2.24 18.73
C LYS A 37 9.12 -2.46 17.77
N GLY A 38 9.40 -1.46 16.94
CA GLY A 38 10.46 -1.51 15.93
C GLY A 38 9.96 -1.88 14.52
N ASP A 39 8.71 -2.30 14.36
CA ASP A 39 8.19 -2.71 13.05
C ASP A 39 7.87 -1.52 12.14
N VAL A 40 7.91 -1.78 10.83
CA VAL A 40 7.33 -0.92 9.79
C VAL A 40 6.08 -1.60 9.24
N VAL A 41 4.91 -1.05 9.56
CA VAL A 41 3.63 -1.58 9.08
C VAL A 41 3.38 -1.05 7.67
N VAL A 42 3.18 -1.96 6.72
CA VAL A 42 2.88 -1.64 5.32
C VAL A 42 1.45 -2.05 5.02
N ILE A 43 0.60 -1.07 4.69
CA ILE A 43 -0.80 -1.28 4.29
C ILE A 43 -0.91 -0.89 2.82
N ARG A 44 -1.11 -1.87 1.94
CA ARG A 44 -1.09 -1.65 0.50
C ARG A 44 -2.40 -2.03 -0.19
N TYR A 45 -2.53 -1.64 -1.45
CA TYR A 45 -3.77 -1.75 -2.24
C TYR A 45 -4.90 -0.86 -1.70
N GLU A 46 -4.55 0.21 -0.99
CA GLU A 46 -5.48 1.24 -0.51
C GLU A 46 -5.36 2.55 -1.30
N GLY A 47 -4.57 2.54 -2.38
CA GLY A 47 -4.40 3.67 -3.29
C GLY A 47 -5.62 3.99 -4.16
N PRO A 48 -5.51 4.98 -5.07
CA PRO A 48 -6.61 5.39 -5.94
C PRO A 48 -7.26 4.24 -6.71
N ARG A 49 -6.47 3.35 -7.33
CA ARG A 49 -7.01 2.21 -8.08
C ARG A 49 -7.24 0.98 -7.20
N GLY A 50 -6.35 0.73 -6.25
CA GLY A 50 -6.39 -0.44 -5.38
C GLY A 50 -7.61 -0.49 -4.48
N GLY A 51 -7.90 0.62 -3.81
CA GLY A 51 -8.99 0.75 -2.82
C GLY A 51 -10.35 0.33 -3.37
N PRO A 52 -10.83 0.89 -4.51
CA PRO A 52 -10.47 2.17 -5.14
C PRO A 52 -10.95 3.39 -4.34
N GLY A 53 -10.40 4.57 -4.64
CA GLY A 53 -10.84 5.85 -4.07
C GLY A 53 -9.93 6.42 -2.98
N MET A 54 -8.82 5.74 -2.69
CA MET A 54 -7.80 6.20 -1.74
C MET A 54 -8.40 6.55 -0.37
N GLN A 55 -9.05 5.57 0.28
CA GLN A 55 -9.80 5.77 1.52
C GLN A 55 -8.94 6.35 2.65
N GLU A 56 -9.53 7.22 3.48
CA GLU A 56 -8.87 7.75 4.68
C GLU A 56 -8.81 6.70 5.78
N MET A 57 -7.60 6.40 6.22
CA MET A 57 -7.35 5.45 7.28
C MET A 57 -7.08 6.17 8.61
N LEU A 58 -8.08 6.17 9.50
CA LEU A 58 -7.93 6.59 10.90
C LEU A 58 -7.80 5.40 11.85
N ALA A 59 -8.44 4.27 11.53
CA ALA A 59 -8.49 3.12 12.44
C ALA A 59 -7.11 2.46 12.69
N PRO A 60 -6.26 2.20 11.67
CA PRO A 60 -4.94 1.60 11.93
C PRO A 60 -4.04 2.50 12.79
N THR A 61 -4.09 3.82 12.57
CA THR A 61 -3.28 4.77 13.35
C THR A 61 -3.76 4.85 14.80
N ALA A 62 -5.08 4.88 15.01
CA ALA A 62 -5.68 4.83 16.35
C ALA A 62 -5.33 3.53 17.09
N ASN A 63 -5.39 2.38 16.41
CA ASN A 63 -5.04 1.09 17.01
C ASN A 63 -3.57 1.03 17.44
N ILE A 64 -2.63 1.52 16.61
CA ILE A 64 -1.20 1.59 16.97
C ILE A 64 -0.99 2.45 18.23
N MET A 65 -1.68 3.59 18.34
CA MET A 65 -1.62 4.43 19.54
C MET A 65 -2.20 3.69 20.76
N GLY A 66 -3.37 3.06 20.62
CA GLY A 66 -4.04 2.32 21.70
C GLY A 66 -3.23 1.11 22.21
N MET A 67 -2.46 0.48 21.32
CA MET A 67 -1.52 -0.60 21.65
C MET A 67 -0.21 -0.10 22.30
N GLY A 68 -0.05 1.22 22.49
CA GLY A 68 1.17 1.81 23.06
C GLY A 68 2.37 1.81 22.11
N LEU A 69 2.15 1.64 20.80
CA LEU A 69 3.21 1.48 19.78
C LEU A 69 3.48 2.77 18.98
N GLY A 70 2.73 3.85 19.21
CA GLY A 70 2.74 5.09 18.42
C GLY A 70 4.09 5.78 18.22
N TYR A 71 5.03 5.60 19.14
CA TYR A 71 6.37 6.19 19.09
C TYR A 71 7.47 5.19 18.72
N HIS A 72 7.06 4.02 18.27
CA HIS A 72 7.92 2.85 18.11
C HIS A 72 7.68 2.10 16.80
N VAL A 73 6.63 2.44 16.07
CA VAL A 73 6.22 1.81 14.82
C VAL A 73 5.99 2.90 13.79
N ALA A 74 6.40 2.62 12.55
CA ALA A 74 6.04 3.43 11.39
C ALA A 74 4.91 2.77 10.60
N LEU A 75 4.05 3.59 10.00
CA LEU A 75 2.95 3.17 9.14
C LEU A 75 3.17 3.73 7.74
N ILE A 76 3.12 2.87 6.73
CA ILE A 76 3.32 3.21 5.32
C ILE A 76 2.13 2.72 4.51
N THR A 77 1.65 3.55 3.58
CA THR A 77 0.57 3.16 2.69
C THR A 77 0.56 3.92 1.36
N ASP A 78 0.04 3.26 0.32
CA ASP A 78 -0.36 3.90 -0.94
C ASP A 78 -1.72 4.61 -0.84
N GLY A 79 -2.48 4.38 0.22
CA GLY A 79 -3.68 5.13 0.59
C GLY A 79 -3.39 6.45 1.30
N ARG A 80 -4.35 6.97 2.07
CA ARG A 80 -4.21 8.24 2.82
C ARG A 80 -4.46 8.05 4.32
N PHE A 81 -3.72 8.79 5.14
CA PHE A 81 -3.97 8.85 6.58
C PHE A 81 -4.73 10.12 6.95
N SER A 82 -5.46 10.07 8.05
CA SER A 82 -6.22 11.23 8.51
C SER A 82 -5.35 12.37 9.02
N GLY A 83 -5.83 13.62 8.87
CA GLY A 83 -5.14 14.82 9.36
C GLY A 83 -4.88 14.82 10.88
N GLY A 84 -5.66 14.05 11.65
CA GLY A 84 -5.49 13.86 13.11
C GLY A 84 -4.41 12.85 13.50
N THR A 85 -3.76 12.19 12.53
CA THR A 85 -2.77 11.15 12.78
C THR A 85 -1.53 11.68 13.51
N ARG A 86 -1.06 10.91 14.49
CA ARG A 86 0.21 11.12 15.22
C ARG A 86 1.17 9.95 14.94
N GLY A 87 2.46 10.18 15.07
CA GLY A 87 3.51 9.18 14.81
C GLY A 87 4.00 9.18 13.36
N ALA A 88 4.88 8.23 13.06
CA ALA A 88 5.57 8.12 11.77
C ALA A 88 4.65 7.51 10.69
N CYS A 89 3.74 8.33 10.15
CA CYS A 89 2.75 7.90 9.15
C CYS A 89 3.03 8.50 7.77
N ILE A 90 3.33 7.63 6.80
CA ILE A 90 3.67 7.96 5.42
C ILE A 90 2.56 7.43 4.51
N GLY A 91 1.71 8.33 4.02
CA GLY A 91 0.70 8.02 3.01
C GLY A 91 1.13 8.44 1.60
N HIS A 92 0.27 8.14 0.63
CA HIS A 92 0.40 8.53 -0.78
C HIS A 92 1.63 7.93 -1.47
N VAL A 93 2.13 6.79 -0.99
CA VAL A 93 3.23 6.08 -1.65
C VAL A 93 2.84 5.80 -3.10
N SER A 94 3.69 6.24 -4.02
CA SER A 94 3.44 6.22 -5.45
C SER A 94 4.68 5.72 -6.19
N PRO A 95 4.54 4.88 -7.25
CA PRO A 95 3.28 4.29 -7.74
C PRO A 95 2.62 3.38 -6.71
N GLU A 96 1.28 3.30 -6.73
CA GLU A 96 0.51 2.47 -5.79
C GLU A 96 0.72 0.98 -6.05
N ALA A 97 0.35 0.13 -5.10
CA ALA A 97 0.55 -1.31 -5.23
C ALA A 97 -0.26 -1.92 -6.38
N ALA A 98 -1.47 -1.42 -6.64
CA ALA A 98 -2.36 -1.94 -7.67
C ALA A 98 -1.79 -1.82 -9.10
N VAL A 99 -0.78 -0.97 -9.31
CA VAL A 99 -0.08 -0.80 -10.60
C VAL A 99 1.37 -1.30 -10.56
N GLY A 100 1.74 -2.08 -9.54
CA GLY A 100 3.06 -2.71 -9.43
C GLY A 100 4.16 -1.75 -8.97
N GLY A 101 3.81 -0.72 -8.21
CA GLY A 101 4.81 0.11 -7.53
C GLY A 101 5.63 -0.68 -6.51
N ALA A 102 6.77 -0.14 -6.06
CA ALA A 102 7.69 -0.84 -5.16
C ALA A 102 7.03 -1.36 -3.87
N ILE A 103 6.02 -0.65 -3.35
CA ILE A 103 5.22 -1.08 -2.19
C ILE A 103 4.49 -2.42 -2.41
N ALA A 104 4.15 -2.78 -3.66
CA ALA A 104 3.60 -4.11 -4.00
C ALA A 104 4.63 -5.25 -3.89
N LEU A 105 5.92 -4.92 -3.86
CA LEU A 105 7.01 -5.89 -3.89
C LEU A 105 7.59 -6.17 -2.49
N VAL A 106 7.18 -5.38 -1.49
CA VAL A 106 7.54 -5.62 -0.08
C VAL A 106 7.00 -6.98 0.35
N GLN A 107 7.86 -7.75 1.01
CA GLN A 107 7.53 -9.01 1.67
C GLN A 107 7.69 -8.87 3.20
N PRO A 108 6.97 -9.69 4.00
CA PRO A 108 7.13 -9.68 5.45
C PRO A 108 8.59 -9.92 5.86
N GLY A 109 9.09 -9.07 6.76
CA GLY A 109 10.46 -9.14 7.27
C GLY A 109 11.50 -8.33 6.50
N ASP A 110 11.20 -7.82 5.29
CA ASP A 110 12.10 -6.90 4.59
C ASP A 110 12.40 -5.69 5.47
N LEU A 111 13.64 -5.22 5.49
CA LEU A 111 13.98 -3.99 6.20
C LEU A 111 13.55 -2.78 5.36
N ILE A 112 12.84 -1.84 5.99
CA ILE A 112 12.47 -0.58 5.38
C ILE A 112 13.15 0.55 6.14
N SER A 113 13.89 1.39 5.41
CA SER A 113 14.53 2.60 5.94
C SER A 113 13.69 3.83 5.62
N ILE A 114 13.44 4.64 6.64
CA ILE A 114 12.77 5.93 6.56
C ILE A 114 13.77 6.98 7.01
N ASP A 115 14.09 7.93 6.14
CA ASP A 115 14.95 9.07 6.45
C ASP A 115 14.25 10.36 6.01
N ILE A 116 13.60 11.01 6.99
CA ILE A 116 12.86 12.25 6.80
C ILE A 116 13.78 13.42 6.43
N PRO A 117 14.92 13.66 7.12
CA PRO A 117 15.85 14.73 6.74
C PRO A 117 16.31 14.66 5.28
N ASN A 118 16.55 13.46 4.77
CA ASN A 118 17.03 13.24 3.40
C ASN A 118 15.90 12.96 2.40
N ASN A 119 14.63 12.99 2.82
CA ASN A 119 13.46 12.64 2.02
C ASN A 119 13.58 11.26 1.34
N LYS A 120 14.11 10.26 2.05
CA LYS A 120 14.26 8.89 1.55
C LYS A 120 13.31 7.92 2.23
N LEU A 121 12.78 7.00 1.41
CA LEU A 121 12.03 5.83 1.84
C LEU A 121 12.50 4.66 0.97
N GLU A 122 13.16 3.68 1.58
CA GLU A 122 13.88 2.63 0.86
C GLU A 122 13.53 1.25 1.43
N ILE A 123 13.30 0.29 0.53
CA ILE A 123 13.27 -1.13 0.89
C ILE A 123 14.71 -1.61 0.75
N LEU A 124 15.31 -2.11 1.83
CA LEU A 124 16.72 -2.51 1.87
C LEU A 124 16.89 -3.93 1.34
N ILE A 125 16.58 -4.12 0.06
CA ILE A 125 16.84 -5.32 -0.72
C ILE A 125 17.70 -4.95 -1.93
N ASP A 126 18.43 -5.91 -2.47
CA ASP A 126 19.22 -5.66 -3.67
C ASP A 126 18.35 -5.48 -4.92
N ASP A 127 18.92 -4.84 -5.93
CA ASP A 127 18.23 -4.54 -7.19
C ASP A 127 17.83 -5.80 -7.97
N ALA A 128 18.58 -6.90 -7.81
CA ALA A 128 18.32 -8.15 -8.51
C ALA A 128 17.06 -8.83 -7.96
N GLU A 129 16.91 -8.87 -6.64
CA GLU A 129 15.73 -9.38 -5.95
C GLU A 129 14.52 -8.49 -6.20
N LEU A 130 14.69 -7.16 -6.19
CA LEU A 130 13.60 -6.24 -6.55
C LEU A 130 13.12 -6.47 -7.98
N ALA A 131 14.04 -6.66 -8.94
CA ALA A 131 13.71 -6.97 -10.33
C ALA A 131 13.02 -8.33 -10.47
N HIS A 132 13.51 -9.35 -9.75
CA HIS A 132 12.91 -10.68 -9.71
C HIS A 132 11.47 -10.64 -9.19
N ARG A 133 11.23 -9.97 -8.06
CA ARG A 133 9.89 -9.78 -7.49
C ARG A 133 8.98 -9.01 -8.43
N LYS A 134 9.50 -7.98 -9.09
CA LYS A 134 8.75 -7.20 -10.09
C LYS A 134 8.33 -8.05 -11.29
N ALA A 135 9.19 -8.95 -11.75
CA ALA A 135 8.87 -9.86 -12.85
C ALA A 135 7.83 -10.92 -12.46
N ALA A 136 7.83 -11.35 -11.19
CA ALA A 136 6.85 -12.29 -10.65
C ALA A 136 5.51 -11.63 -10.26
N TRP A 137 5.46 -10.29 -10.14
CA TRP A 137 4.28 -9.58 -9.68
C TRP A 137 3.12 -9.68 -10.68
N GLN A 138 1.94 -9.98 -10.15
CA GLN A 138 0.70 -10.02 -10.91
C GLN A 138 -0.29 -9.03 -10.31
N ALA A 139 -0.95 -8.26 -11.18
CA ALA A 139 -1.96 -7.32 -10.75
C ALA A 139 -3.09 -8.05 -10.00
N PRO A 140 -3.51 -7.57 -8.82
CA PRO A 140 -4.61 -8.17 -8.10
C PRO A 140 -5.92 -8.00 -8.87
N LYS A 141 -6.91 -8.84 -8.55
CA LYS A 141 -8.28 -8.65 -9.07
C LYS A 141 -8.84 -7.31 -8.56
N PRO A 142 -9.46 -6.49 -9.41
CA PRO A 142 -10.08 -5.24 -8.96
C PRO A 142 -11.15 -5.50 -7.90
N ARG A 143 -11.12 -4.75 -6.80
CA ARG A 143 -12.15 -4.82 -5.73
C ARG A 143 -13.53 -4.39 -6.24
N ALA A 144 -13.59 -3.53 -7.25
CA ALA A 144 -14.83 -3.11 -7.92
C ALA A 144 -14.73 -3.35 -9.45
N THR A 145 -15.65 -4.14 -10.00
CA THR A 145 -15.70 -4.49 -11.43
C THR A 145 -16.84 -3.82 -12.20
N LYS A 146 -17.77 -3.16 -11.50
CA LYS A 146 -18.91 -2.46 -12.08
C LYS A 146 -19.24 -1.18 -11.32
N GLY A 147 -20.09 -0.34 -11.90
CA GLY A 147 -20.58 0.90 -11.29
C GLY A 147 -19.52 2.01 -11.27
N TRP A 148 -19.74 3.01 -10.41
CA TRP A 148 -18.90 4.22 -10.35
C TRP A 148 -17.45 3.93 -9.96
N LEU A 149 -17.21 3.09 -8.94
CA LEU A 149 -15.86 2.79 -8.47
C LEU A 149 -15.00 2.09 -9.53
N ALA A 150 -15.60 1.23 -10.36
CA ALA A 150 -14.90 0.63 -11.49
C ALA A 150 -14.51 1.68 -12.55
N ARG A 151 -15.40 2.64 -12.84
CA ARG A 151 -15.09 3.77 -13.74
C ARG A 151 -14.00 4.67 -13.17
N TYR A 152 -14.08 4.98 -11.88
CA TYR A 152 -13.07 5.75 -11.17
C TYR A 152 -11.70 5.07 -11.28
N ALA A 153 -11.59 3.78 -10.90
CA ALA A 153 -10.33 3.04 -10.96
C ALA A 153 -9.73 2.98 -12.38
N ALA A 154 -10.57 2.92 -13.41
CA ALA A 154 -10.11 2.91 -14.80
C ALA A 154 -9.60 4.28 -15.31
N MET A 155 -10.03 5.39 -14.70
CA MET A 155 -9.71 6.76 -15.16
C MET A 155 -8.76 7.52 -14.24
N VAL A 156 -8.59 7.07 -12.99
CA VAL A 156 -7.84 7.83 -12.00
C VAL A 156 -6.33 7.78 -12.27
N THR A 157 -5.67 8.92 -12.12
CA THR A 157 -4.22 9.06 -12.16
C THR A 157 -3.58 8.72 -10.81
N SER A 158 -2.25 8.66 -10.75
CA SER A 158 -1.55 8.35 -9.49
C SER A 158 -1.68 9.50 -8.47
N ALA A 159 -1.58 9.18 -7.18
CA ALA A 159 -1.69 10.14 -6.09
C ALA A 159 -0.63 11.26 -6.17
N ASN A 160 0.57 10.99 -6.69
CA ASN A 160 1.60 12.01 -6.92
C ASN A 160 1.19 13.08 -7.96
N THR A 161 0.19 12.80 -8.79
CA THR A 161 -0.42 13.75 -9.76
C THR A 161 -1.78 14.27 -9.30
N GLY A 162 -2.14 14.05 -8.03
CA GLY A 162 -3.38 14.54 -7.44
C GLY A 162 -4.60 13.62 -7.60
N ALA A 163 -4.43 12.39 -8.10
CA ALA A 163 -5.51 11.41 -8.29
C ALA A 163 -6.74 11.97 -9.04
N ILE A 164 -6.48 12.75 -10.10
CA ILE A 164 -7.53 13.31 -10.96
C ILE A 164 -8.09 12.25 -11.91
N LEU A 165 -9.27 12.50 -12.48
CA LEU A 165 -9.81 11.67 -13.55
C LEU A 165 -9.26 12.15 -14.89
N ASP A 166 -8.57 11.25 -15.60
CA ASP A 166 -8.08 11.47 -16.95
C ASP A 166 -8.71 10.45 -17.89
N VAL A 167 -9.54 10.94 -18.80
CA VAL A 167 -10.24 10.11 -19.80
C VAL A 167 -9.27 9.41 -20.76
N ASN A 168 -8.03 9.90 -20.90
CA ASN A 168 -7.02 9.25 -21.73
C ASN A 168 -6.55 7.92 -21.14
N GLN A 169 -6.73 7.68 -19.83
CA GLN A 169 -6.43 6.39 -19.19
C GLN A 169 -7.25 5.24 -19.80
N LEU A 170 -8.45 5.53 -20.33
CA LEU A 170 -9.28 4.54 -21.02
C LEU A 170 -8.79 4.19 -22.42
N ARG A 171 -7.95 5.04 -23.01
CA ARG A 171 -7.43 4.89 -24.39
C ARG A 171 -6.05 4.23 -24.43
N SER A 172 -5.34 4.25 -23.30
CA SER A 172 -4.08 3.52 -23.14
C SER A 172 -4.35 2.01 -23.21
N PRO A 173 -3.51 1.22 -23.92
CA PRO A 173 -3.67 -0.23 -23.94
C PRO A 173 -3.63 -0.74 -22.50
N THR A 174 -4.74 -1.31 -22.05
CA THR A 174 -4.87 -1.90 -20.73
C THR A 174 -3.80 -3.01 -20.61
N PRO A 175 -3.06 -3.12 -19.49
CA PRO A 175 -2.28 -4.32 -19.22
C PRO A 175 -3.25 -5.51 -19.30
N ALA A 176 -2.96 -6.45 -20.19
CA ALA A 176 -3.86 -7.55 -20.50
C ALA A 176 -4.33 -8.22 -19.21
N VAL A 177 -5.64 -8.20 -18.96
CA VAL A 177 -6.26 -9.13 -18.03
C VAL A 177 -5.98 -10.51 -18.59
N VAL A 178 -5.05 -11.23 -17.97
CA VAL A 178 -4.77 -12.63 -18.29
C VAL A 178 -6.07 -13.40 -18.02
N ARG A 179 -6.83 -13.65 -19.09
CA ARG A 179 -7.99 -14.53 -19.03
C ARG A 179 -7.44 -15.93 -18.73
N GLN A 180 -7.78 -16.47 -17.56
CA GLN A 180 -7.59 -17.90 -17.32
C GLN A 180 -8.42 -18.67 -18.35
N PRO A 181 -7.87 -19.74 -18.96
CA PRO A 181 -8.64 -20.54 -19.91
C PRO A 181 -9.83 -21.17 -19.19
N GLU A 182 -11.02 -21.02 -19.80
CA GLU A 182 -12.22 -21.73 -19.36
C GLU A 182 -11.94 -23.23 -19.34
N LYS A 183 -12.21 -23.87 -18.19
CA LYS A 183 -12.19 -25.33 -18.11
C LYS A 183 -13.26 -25.86 -19.06
N SER A 184 -12.82 -26.53 -20.12
CA SER A 184 -13.69 -27.32 -20.99
C SER A 184 -14.34 -28.41 -20.15
N ASN A 185 -15.64 -28.27 -19.85
CA ASN A 185 -16.45 -29.38 -19.36
C ASN A 185 -16.68 -30.34 -20.54
N GLY A 186 -15.72 -31.26 -20.73
CA GLY A 186 -15.93 -32.47 -21.51
C GLY A 186 -16.80 -33.42 -20.68
N ASN A 187 -18.09 -33.44 -20.97
CA ASN A 187 -18.99 -34.48 -20.50
C ASN A 187 -18.89 -35.65 -21.50
N ASN A 188 -18.23 -36.74 -21.07
CA ASN A 188 -18.29 -38.01 -21.78
C ASN A 188 -19.67 -38.64 -21.53
N GLY A 189 -20.42 -38.82 -22.61
CA GLY A 189 -21.59 -39.69 -22.72
C GLY A 189 -21.57 -40.38 -24.06
#